data_AF-A0A946EZF5-F1
#
_entry.id   AF-A0A946EZF5-F1
#
_cell.length_a   1.000
_cell.length_b   1.000
_cell.length_c   1.000
_cell.angle_alpha   90.00
_cell.angle_beta   90.00
_cell.angle_gamma   90.00
#
_symmetry.space_group_name_H-M   'P 1'
#
loop_
_entity.id
_entity.type
_entity.pdbx_description
1 polymer ?
#
loop_
_entity_poly.entity_id
_entity_poly.type
_entity_poly.pdbx_seq_one_letter_code
_entity_poly.pdbx_strand_id
1 'polypeptide(L)'
;ELTFSSENIESLIKRLRHDSPHALLLRIATGELDLDRLGGYSVVKGKFSWTRAKKIAAPEIPDRPAEIADPPEKGDVLLIGEGLQKIDYSHASCCNPIPGDPVFGFVMVSGGIKVHRQNCSNATNLLSKYAYRVIKAQWSSRSAKQFEVSLNFTGIDDVGLVNAVTGVISDAMNVNMRAISFDSSDGTFEGRVKVLVTDTDHLKQLQAKLLDVPGVWSVERVDEG
;
A
#
# COMPACT_ATOMS: atom_id res chain seq x y z
N GLU A 1 -34.64 24.74 -14.83
CA GLU A 1 -33.83 24.46 -16.02
C GLU A 1 -32.58 25.33 -16.02
N LEU A 2 -31.46 24.82 -16.52
CA LEU A 2 -30.18 25.52 -16.59
C LEU A 2 -30.21 26.48 -17.80
N THR A 3 -29.90 27.76 -17.60
CA THR A 3 -29.87 28.73 -18.70
C THR A 3 -28.50 28.76 -19.36
N PHE A 4 -28.46 28.68 -20.68
CA PHE A 4 -27.23 28.88 -21.45
C PHE A 4 -26.80 30.35 -21.37
N SER A 5 -25.76 30.64 -20.58
CA SER A 5 -25.23 31.99 -20.40
C SER A 5 -23.70 31.96 -20.36
N SER A 6 -23.07 33.04 -20.81
CA SER A 6 -21.60 33.18 -20.83
C SER A 6 -20.99 32.97 -19.44
N GLU A 7 -21.68 33.43 -18.39
CA GLU A 7 -21.28 33.28 -16.98
C GLU A 7 -21.26 31.82 -16.49
N ASN A 8 -22.21 31.00 -16.96
CA ASN A 8 -22.26 29.57 -16.67
C ASN A 8 -21.15 28.82 -17.41
N ILE A 9 -20.85 29.20 -18.65
CA ILE A 9 -19.79 28.61 -19.48
C ILE A 9 -18.41 28.90 -18.85
N GLU A 10 -18.15 30.14 -18.47
CA GLU A 10 -16.90 30.52 -17.78
C GLU A 10 -16.71 29.78 -16.45
N SER A 11 -17.81 29.60 -15.70
CA SER A 11 -17.79 28.86 -14.45
C SER A 11 -17.40 27.38 -14.64
N LEU A 12 -17.86 26.75 -15.72
CA LEU A 12 -17.51 25.38 -16.07
C LEU A 12 -16.06 25.25 -16.52
N ILE A 13 -15.58 26.16 -17.39
CA ILE A 13 -14.19 26.20 -17.86
C ILE A 13 -13.22 26.26 -16.67
N LYS A 14 -13.51 27.14 -15.71
CA LYS A 14 -12.67 27.33 -14.52
C LYS A 14 -12.62 26.09 -13.62
N ARG A 15 -13.74 25.37 -13.49
CA ARG A 15 -13.84 24.20 -12.60
C ARG A 15 -13.24 22.93 -13.21
N LEU A 16 -13.41 22.74 -14.51
CA LEU A 16 -12.93 21.57 -15.25
C LEU A 16 -11.51 21.78 -15.82
N ARG A 17 -10.94 22.98 -15.63
CA ARG A 17 -9.61 23.38 -16.14
C ARG A 17 -9.48 23.14 -17.64
N HIS A 18 -10.47 23.56 -18.41
CA HIS A 18 -10.40 23.52 -19.87
C HIS A 18 -9.82 24.80 -20.45
N ASP A 19 -9.19 24.68 -21.62
CA ASP A 19 -8.42 25.78 -22.21
C ASP A 19 -9.28 26.77 -23.00
N SER A 20 -10.46 26.37 -23.50
CA SER A 20 -11.34 27.28 -24.23
C SER A 20 -12.84 26.93 -24.16
N PRO A 21 -13.74 27.94 -24.29
CA PRO A 21 -15.19 27.71 -24.36
C PRO A 21 -15.62 26.79 -25.51
N HIS A 22 -14.96 26.89 -26.66
CA HIS A 22 -15.29 26.09 -27.84
C HIS A 22 -14.96 24.61 -27.61
N ALA A 23 -13.83 24.30 -26.98
CA ALA A 23 -13.45 22.94 -26.63
C ALA A 23 -14.44 22.31 -25.63
N LEU A 24 -14.92 23.09 -24.66
CA LEU A 24 -15.93 22.64 -23.71
C LEU A 24 -17.27 22.32 -24.41
N LEU A 25 -17.76 23.22 -25.27
CA LEU A 25 -19.03 23.03 -25.99
C LEU A 25 -18.98 21.85 -26.96
N LEU A 26 -17.84 21.64 -27.63
CA LEU A 26 -17.65 20.51 -28.52
C LEU A 26 -17.80 19.18 -27.76
N ARG A 27 -17.19 19.05 -26.58
CA ARG A 27 -17.25 17.83 -25.75
C ARG A 27 -18.64 17.55 -25.17
N ILE A 28 -19.41 18.60 -24.88
CA ILE A 28 -20.81 18.46 -24.50
C ILE A 28 -21.62 17.97 -25.70
N ALA A 29 -21.40 18.55 -26.88
CA ALA A 29 -22.12 18.18 -28.10
C ALA A 29 -21.78 16.77 -28.60
N THR A 30 -20.54 16.30 -28.41
CA THR A 30 -20.13 14.92 -28.75
C THR A 30 -20.52 13.90 -27.67
N GLY A 31 -21.08 14.34 -26.55
CA GLY A 31 -21.48 13.47 -25.43
C GLY A 31 -20.32 12.98 -24.56
N GLU A 32 -19.09 13.46 -24.78
CA GLU A 32 -17.94 13.17 -23.92
C GLU A 32 -18.07 13.79 -22.52
N LEU A 33 -18.82 14.88 -22.41
CA LEU A 33 -19.10 15.56 -21.16
C LEU A 33 -20.62 15.65 -20.92
N ASP A 34 -21.11 14.75 -20.07
CA ASP A 34 -22.49 14.72 -19.63
C ASP A 34 -22.66 15.56 -18.35
N LEU A 35 -23.43 16.66 -18.45
CA LEU A 35 -23.65 17.61 -17.35
C LEU A 35 -24.57 17.04 -16.25
N ASP A 36 -25.38 16.02 -16.56
CA ASP A 36 -26.25 15.37 -15.58
C ASP A 36 -25.45 14.42 -14.66
N ARG A 37 -24.31 13.92 -15.16
CA ARG A 37 -23.36 13.09 -14.40
C ARG A 37 -22.35 13.92 -13.60
N LEU A 38 -22.33 15.23 -13.81
CA LEU A 38 -21.36 16.12 -13.19
C LEU A 38 -21.81 16.46 -11.76
N GLY A 39 -21.45 15.61 -10.79
CA GLY A 39 -21.80 15.83 -9.38
C GLY A 39 -21.22 17.13 -8.80
N GLY A 40 -21.88 17.70 -7.78
CA GLY A 40 -21.33 18.79 -6.96
C GLY A 40 -21.73 20.22 -7.36
N TYR A 41 -22.81 20.39 -8.11
CA TYR A 41 -23.45 21.69 -8.32
C TYR A 41 -24.95 21.65 -7.98
N SER A 42 -25.52 22.82 -7.74
CA SER A 42 -26.96 23.05 -7.63
C SER A 42 -27.33 24.22 -8.54
N VAL A 43 -28.49 24.15 -9.19
CA VAL A 43 -28.96 25.21 -10.07
C VAL A 43 -29.87 26.15 -9.29
N VAL A 44 -29.42 27.37 -9.03
CA VAL A 44 -30.22 28.40 -8.35
C VAL A 44 -30.57 29.49 -9.36
N LYS A 45 -31.87 29.65 -9.68
CA LYS A 45 -32.38 30.63 -10.67
C LYS A 45 -31.65 30.57 -12.02
N GLY A 46 -31.41 29.36 -12.55
CA GLY A 46 -30.78 29.14 -13.87
C GLY A 46 -29.24 29.21 -13.88
N LYS A 47 -28.59 29.53 -12.76
CA LYS A 47 -27.12 29.65 -12.67
C LYS A 47 -26.49 28.47 -11.92
N PHE A 48 -25.25 28.12 -12.29
CA PHE A 48 -24.44 27.16 -11.54
C PHE A 48 -24.08 27.72 -10.16
N SER A 49 -24.50 27.03 -9.10
CA SER A 49 -23.99 27.21 -7.74
C SER A 49 -23.19 25.98 -7.35
N TRP A 50 -21.88 26.10 -7.34
CA TRP A 50 -21.01 25.00 -6.94
C TRP A 50 -21.11 24.80 -5.44
N THR A 51 -21.50 23.60 -5.01
CA THR A 51 -21.46 23.27 -3.58
C THR A 51 -20.00 23.27 -3.16
N ARG A 52 -19.62 24.24 -2.33
CA ARG A 52 -18.26 24.38 -1.82
C ARG A 52 -17.91 23.05 -1.14
N ALA A 53 -17.03 22.26 -1.75
CA ALA A 53 -16.43 21.12 -1.09
C ALA A 53 -15.91 21.62 0.26
N LYS A 54 -16.37 21.00 1.34
CA LYS A 54 -15.88 21.28 2.69
C LYS A 54 -14.36 21.22 2.59
N LYS A 55 -13.68 22.36 2.83
CA LYS A 55 -12.21 22.40 2.84
C LYS A 55 -11.76 21.35 3.85
N ILE A 56 -11.32 20.19 3.38
CA ILE A 56 -10.43 19.36 4.16
C ILE A 56 -9.15 20.18 4.19
N ALA A 57 -8.80 20.71 5.36
CA ALA A 57 -7.54 21.42 5.56
C ALA A 57 -6.42 20.50 5.05
N ALA A 58 -5.55 21.03 4.20
CA ALA A 58 -4.31 20.35 3.88
C ALA A 58 -3.59 20.07 5.21
N PRO A 59 -3.13 18.83 5.46
CA PRO A 59 -2.40 18.56 6.68
C PRO A 59 -1.14 19.43 6.68
N GLU A 60 -1.03 20.32 7.66
CA GLU A 60 0.23 20.98 7.97
C GLU A 60 1.23 19.89 8.33
N ILE A 61 2.27 19.73 7.52
CA ILE A 61 3.38 18.84 7.84
C ILE A 61 4.18 19.55 8.94
N PRO A 62 4.22 19.04 10.18
CA PRO A 62 5.04 19.65 11.22
C PRO A 62 6.51 19.42 10.86
N ASP A 63 7.30 20.50 10.83
CA ASP A 63 8.74 20.51 10.50
C ASP A 63 9.62 19.89 11.61
N ARG A 64 9.02 19.07 12.48
CA ARG A 64 9.67 18.29 13.53
C ARG A 64 8.70 17.19 13.98
N PRO A 65 9.12 15.91 14.02
CA PRO A 65 8.33 14.91 14.70
C PRO A 65 8.24 15.29 16.17
N ALA A 66 7.07 15.74 16.61
CA ALA A 66 6.74 15.68 18.03
C ALA A 66 6.79 14.20 18.42
N GLU A 67 7.47 13.88 19.52
CA GLU A 67 7.32 12.58 20.18
C GLU A 67 5.84 12.40 20.53
N ILE A 68 5.12 11.71 19.65
CA ILE A 68 3.83 11.13 19.96
C ILE A 68 4.17 9.99 20.90
N ALA A 69 4.01 10.22 22.21
CA ALA A 69 3.92 9.12 23.15
C ALA A 69 2.67 8.32 22.76
N ASP A 70 2.90 7.18 22.11
CA ASP A 70 1.83 6.25 21.76
C ASP A 70 1.04 5.90 23.04
N PRO A 71 -0.30 5.90 23.01
CA PRO A 71 -1.07 5.25 24.07
C PRO A 71 -0.59 3.79 24.16
N PRO A 72 -0.59 3.13 25.34
CA PRO A 72 0.00 1.81 25.48
C PRO A 72 -0.68 0.86 24.50
N GLU A 73 -0.02 0.64 23.35
CA GLU A 73 -0.51 -0.25 22.32
C GLU A 73 -0.66 -1.60 23.01
N LYS A 74 -1.77 -2.31 22.75
CA LYS A 74 -1.72 -3.77 22.82
C LYS A 74 -0.81 -4.22 21.66
N GLY A 75 0.49 -3.94 21.82
CA GLY A 75 1.53 -4.30 20.88
C GLY A 75 1.52 -5.80 20.70
N ASP A 76 1.81 -6.23 19.47
CA ASP A 76 2.02 -7.63 19.13
C ASP A 76 2.82 -8.28 20.24
N VAL A 77 2.23 -9.28 20.89
CA VAL A 77 2.93 -9.94 21.98
C VAL A 77 3.90 -10.91 21.31
N LEU A 78 5.09 -10.43 20.96
CA LEU A 78 6.20 -11.31 20.64
C LEU A 78 6.77 -11.82 21.96
N LEU A 79 6.71 -13.13 22.11
CA LEU A 79 7.27 -13.82 23.26
C LEU A 79 8.72 -14.16 22.95
N ILE A 80 9.63 -13.75 23.83
CA ILE A 80 11.07 -13.87 23.60
C ILE A 80 11.72 -14.64 24.76
N GLY A 81 12.65 -15.54 24.43
CA GLY A 81 13.42 -16.34 25.37
C GLY A 81 12.74 -17.66 25.77
N GLU A 82 13.43 -18.45 26.61
CA GLU A 82 12.96 -19.77 27.06
C GLU A 82 11.69 -19.68 27.93
N GLY A 83 11.52 -18.58 28.65
CA GLY A 83 10.33 -18.27 29.44
C GLY A 83 9.27 -17.45 28.71
N LEU A 84 9.46 -17.14 27.41
CA LEU A 84 8.49 -16.43 26.58
C LEU A 84 7.95 -15.15 27.25
N GLN A 85 8.86 -14.28 27.68
CA GLN A 85 8.49 -13.04 28.38
C GLN A 85 8.24 -11.91 27.38
N LYS A 86 7.43 -10.92 27.81
CA LYS A 86 7.19 -9.68 27.06
C LYS A 86 8.37 -8.75 27.31
N ILE A 87 9.29 -8.67 26.36
CA ILE A 87 10.51 -7.86 26.41
C ILE A 87 10.42 -6.82 25.30
N ASP A 88 10.97 -5.62 25.49
CA ASP A 88 11.03 -4.62 24.44
C ASP A 88 11.88 -5.11 23.26
N TYR A 89 11.32 -4.99 22.05
CA TYR A 89 11.96 -5.42 20.81
C TYR A 89 11.63 -4.47 19.67
N SER A 90 12.42 -4.57 18.60
CA SER A 90 12.20 -3.86 17.35
C SER A 90 12.26 -4.83 16.17
N HIS A 91 11.56 -4.51 15.09
CA HIS A 91 11.64 -5.29 13.86
C HIS A 91 12.93 -4.95 13.11
N ALA A 92 13.58 -5.97 12.53
CA ALA A 92 14.72 -5.75 11.65
C ALA A 92 14.25 -5.18 10.31
N SER A 93 14.85 -4.06 9.90
CA SER A 93 14.59 -3.41 8.61
C SER A 93 14.90 -4.33 7.41
N CYS A 94 15.84 -5.26 7.57
CA CYS A 94 16.30 -6.11 6.47
C CYS A 94 15.28 -7.15 5.99
N CYS A 95 14.27 -7.49 6.80
CA CYS A 95 13.29 -8.52 6.45
C CYS A 95 11.85 -8.20 6.90
N ASN A 96 11.63 -7.12 7.66
CA ASN A 96 10.33 -6.62 8.08
C ASN A 96 9.36 -7.74 8.51
N PRO A 97 9.68 -8.52 9.56
CA PRO A 97 8.89 -9.69 9.94
C PRO A 97 7.45 -9.31 10.29
N ILE A 98 6.48 -10.16 9.90
CA ILE A 98 5.05 -9.99 10.19
C ILE A 98 4.52 -11.15 11.04
N PRO A 99 3.38 -10.98 11.73
CA PRO A 99 2.76 -12.03 12.52
C PRO A 99 2.50 -13.29 11.69
N GLY A 100 3.04 -14.42 12.16
CA GLY A 100 2.97 -15.73 11.48
C GLY A 100 4.29 -16.15 10.83
N ASP A 101 5.25 -15.23 10.66
CA ASP A 101 6.56 -15.59 10.14
C ASP A 101 7.37 -16.39 11.17
N PRO A 102 8.15 -17.40 10.74
CA PRO A 102 9.14 -18.02 11.60
C PRO A 102 10.27 -17.02 11.89
N VAL A 103 10.42 -16.62 13.16
CA VAL A 103 11.33 -15.55 13.58
C VAL A 103 12.32 -16.00 14.65
N PHE A 104 13.38 -15.21 14.82
CA PHE A 104 14.31 -15.28 15.95
C PHE A 104 14.66 -13.85 16.40
N GLY A 105 14.98 -13.70 17.69
CA GLY A 105 15.51 -12.46 18.24
C GLY A 105 17.04 -12.45 18.16
N PHE A 106 17.62 -11.30 17.87
CA PHE A 106 19.05 -11.07 17.91
C PHE A 106 19.36 -9.89 18.83
N VAL A 107 20.22 -10.13 19.84
CA VAL A 107 20.60 -9.09 20.80
C VAL A 107 21.67 -8.19 20.19
N MET A 108 21.36 -6.91 19.98
CA MET A 108 22.26 -5.91 19.39
C MET A 108 23.37 -5.47 20.35
N VAL A 109 24.48 -4.92 19.82
CA VAL A 109 25.62 -4.47 20.66
C VAL A 109 25.25 -3.23 21.48
N SER A 110 24.45 -2.35 20.89
CA SER A 110 23.89 -1.15 21.50
C SER A 110 22.86 -1.41 22.61
N GLY A 111 22.59 -2.68 22.92
CA GLY A 111 21.40 -3.08 23.68
C GLY A 111 20.15 -3.14 22.79
N GLY A 112 19.16 -3.91 23.23
CA GLY A 112 17.91 -4.17 22.52
C GLY A 112 17.92 -5.43 21.67
N ILE A 113 16.71 -5.91 21.35
CA ILE A 113 16.48 -7.12 20.56
C ILE A 113 15.90 -6.71 19.21
N LYS A 114 16.54 -7.16 18.12
CA LYS A 114 15.99 -7.09 16.77
C LYS A 114 15.42 -8.43 16.35
N VAL A 115 14.21 -8.40 15.82
CA VAL A 115 13.50 -9.60 15.37
C VAL A 115 13.75 -9.79 13.90
N HIS A 116 14.27 -10.95 13.54
CA HIS A 116 14.56 -11.35 12.17
C HIS A 116 13.70 -12.54 11.78
N ARG A 117 13.36 -12.64 10.49
CA ARG A 117 12.86 -13.91 9.91
C ARG A 117 13.99 -14.92 9.82
N GLN A 118 13.66 -16.20 9.97
CA GLN A 118 14.62 -17.29 9.80
C GLN A 118 15.19 -17.38 8.38
N ASN A 119 14.42 -16.94 7.37
CA ASN A 119 14.85 -16.91 5.98
C ASN A 119 15.45 -15.56 5.53
N CYS A 120 15.77 -14.67 6.46
CA CYS A 120 16.39 -13.39 6.13
C CYS A 120 17.80 -13.59 5.53
N SER A 121 18.20 -12.74 4.58
CA SER A 121 19.55 -12.70 4.00
C SER A 121 20.67 -12.67 5.05
N ASN A 122 20.46 -11.96 6.16
CA ASN A 122 21.40 -11.86 7.27
C ASN A 122 21.33 -13.04 8.26
N ALA A 123 20.27 -13.86 8.20
CA ALA A 123 20.01 -14.90 9.20
C ALA A 123 21.15 -15.91 9.30
N THR A 124 21.65 -16.40 8.16
CA THR A 124 22.75 -17.38 8.13
C THR A 124 23.99 -16.84 8.86
N ASN A 125 24.36 -15.59 8.64
CA ASN A 125 25.53 -14.99 9.29
C ASN A 125 25.30 -14.83 10.80
N LEU A 126 24.13 -14.33 11.20
CA LEU A 126 23.76 -14.16 12.61
C LEU A 126 23.74 -15.49 13.37
N LEU A 127 23.15 -16.53 12.77
CA LEU A 127 23.03 -17.85 13.36
C LEU A 127 24.38 -18.58 13.43
N SER A 128 25.23 -18.47 12.41
CA SER A 128 26.51 -19.20 12.39
C SER A 128 27.61 -18.51 13.20
N LYS A 129 27.73 -17.18 13.14
CA LYS A 129 28.84 -16.44 13.78
C LYS A 129 28.51 -15.93 15.18
N TYR A 130 27.23 -15.69 15.46
CA TYR A 130 26.78 -15.01 16.68
C TYR A 130 25.66 -15.77 17.38
N ALA A 131 25.67 -17.11 17.29
CA ALA A 131 24.65 -18.00 17.88
C ALA A 131 24.34 -17.67 19.35
N TYR A 132 25.35 -17.30 20.14
CA TYR A 132 25.21 -16.95 21.57
C TYR A 132 24.36 -15.69 21.84
N ARG A 133 24.05 -14.89 20.80
CA ARG A 133 23.22 -13.68 20.87
C ARG A 133 21.84 -13.89 20.24
N VAL A 134 21.58 -15.10 19.74
CA VAL A 134 20.31 -15.48 19.16
C VAL A 134 19.42 -16.03 20.26
N ILE A 135 18.20 -15.52 20.32
CA ILE A 135 17.19 -15.94 21.28
C ILE A 135 15.94 -16.37 20.54
N LYS A 136 15.27 -17.39 21.07
CA LYS A 136 14.02 -17.89 20.49
C LYS A 136 12.95 -16.80 20.60
N ALA A 137 12.22 -16.55 19.51
CA ALA A 137 11.12 -15.61 19.48
C ALA A 137 9.91 -16.25 18.77
N GLN A 138 8.71 -16.00 19.29
CA GLN A 138 7.46 -16.50 18.71
C GLN A 138 6.35 -15.48 18.84
N TRP A 139 5.52 -15.38 17.80
CA TRP A 139 4.30 -14.56 17.82
C TRP A 139 3.25 -15.22 18.70
N SER A 140 2.67 -14.48 19.66
CA SER A 140 1.60 -15.02 20.51
C SER A 140 0.21 -14.43 20.26
N SER A 141 0.11 -13.37 19.47
CA SER A 141 -1.17 -12.80 19.07
C SER A 141 -1.11 -12.27 17.64
N ARG A 142 -2.21 -12.39 16.90
CA ARG A 142 -2.47 -11.61 15.69
C ARG A 142 -3.06 -10.26 16.12
N SER A 143 -2.32 -9.16 15.97
CA SER A 143 -2.95 -7.85 16.03
C SER A 143 -3.69 -7.58 14.71
N ALA A 144 -4.66 -6.66 14.76
CA ALA A 144 -5.32 -6.14 13.57
C ALA A 144 -4.49 -5.06 12.85
N LYS A 145 -3.19 -4.95 13.15
CA LYS A 145 -2.30 -3.96 12.53
C LYS A 145 -1.99 -4.40 11.11
N GLN A 146 -1.91 -3.44 10.21
CA GLN A 146 -1.47 -3.66 8.83
C GLN A 146 0.03 -3.43 8.74
N PHE A 147 0.72 -4.33 8.05
CA PHE A 147 2.16 -4.31 7.82
C PHE A 147 2.42 -4.10 6.34
N GLU A 148 3.39 -3.25 6.02
CA GLU A 148 3.85 -3.06 4.65
C GLU A 148 4.78 -4.22 4.25
N VAL A 149 4.47 -4.83 3.10
CA VAL A 149 5.25 -5.90 2.50
C VAL A 149 5.46 -5.61 1.02
N SER A 150 6.70 -5.77 0.58
CA SER A 150 7.08 -5.70 -0.83
C SER A 150 7.04 -7.10 -1.43
N LEU A 151 6.36 -7.25 -2.56
CA LEU A 151 6.34 -8.47 -3.38
C LEU A 151 7.01 -8.18 -4.72
N ASN A 152 7.82 -9.12 -5.19
CA ASN A 152 8.31 -9.19 -6.56
C ASN A 152 7.58 -10.33 -7.25
N PHE A 153 7.16 -10.13 -8.49
CA PHE A 153 6.55 -11.16 -9.28
C PHE A 153 7.04 -11.06 -10.71
N THR A 154 7.28 -12.19 -11.34
CA THR A 154 7.81 -12.26 -12.69
C THR A 154 6.94 -13.14 -13.56
N GLY A 155 7.13 -13.05 -14.86
CA GLY A 155 6.38 -13.87 -15.80
C GLY A 155 6.63 -13.53 -17.25
N ILE A 156 5.76 -14.05 -18.11
CA ILE A 156 5.75 -13.77 -19.55
C ILE A 156 4.85 -12.57 -19.80
N ASP A 157 5.34 -11.62 -20.57
CA ASP A 157 4.57 -10.43 -20.92
C ASP A 157 3.48 -10.81 -21.94
N ASP A 158 2.22 -10.60 -21.55
CA ASP A 158 1.04 -10.83 -22.39
C ASP A 158 0.10 -9.63 -22.30
N VAL A 159 -0.70 -9.43 -23.33
CA VAL A 159 -1.58 -8.28 -23.48
C VAL A 159 -2.62 -8.27 -22.35
N GLY A 160 -2.62 -7.20 -21.55
CA GLY A 160 -3.60 -7.01 -20.47
C GLY A 160 -3.17 -7.60 -19.11
N LEU A 161 -1.96 -8.15 -19.00
CA LEU A 161 -1.39 -8.66 -17.76
C LEU A 161 -1.42 -7.63 -16.62
N VAL A 162 -1.01 -6.38 -16.87
CA VAL A 162 -1.02 -5.32 -15.86
C VAL A 162 -2.40 -5.12 -15.26
N ASN A 163 -3.45 -5.18 -16.09
CA ASN A 163 -4.84 -5.08 -15.64
C ASN A 163 -5.27 -6.31 -14.82
N ALA A 164 -4.88 -7.51 -15.26
CA ALA A 164 -5.16 -8.74 -14.53
C ALA A 164 -4.53 -8.73 -13.13
N VAL A 165 -3.25 -8.36 -13.02
CA VAL A 165 -2.51 -8.29 -11.75
C VAL A 165 -3.13 -7.24 -10.82
N THR A 166 -3.33 -6.01 -11.31
CA THR A 166 -3.90 -4.92 -10.51
C THR A 166 -5.33 -5.20 -10.07
N GLY A 167 -6.14 -5.84 -10.91
CA GLY A 167 -7.48 -6.32 -10.58
C GLY A 167 -7.47 -7.36 -9.46
N VAL A 168 -6.61 -8.38 -9.55
CA VAL A 168 -6.49 -9.41 -8.49
C VAL A 168 -6.10 -8.81 -7.15
N ILE A 169 -5.16 -7.85 -7.13
CA ILE A 169 -4.72 -7.22 -5.88
C ILE A 169 -5.84 -6.36 -5.28
N SER A 170 -6.58 -5.62 -6.12
CA SER A 170 -7.63 -4.69 -5.67
C SER A 170 -8.92 -5.42 -5.27
N ASP A 171 -9.44 -6.28 -6.14
CA ASP A 171 -10.78 -6.87 -6.02
C ASP A 171 -10.81 -8.06 -5.07
N ALA A 172 -9.76 -8.88 -5.05
CA ALA A 172 -9.85 -10.19 -4.41
C ALA A 172 -9.56 -10.16 -2.91
N MET A 173 -8.97 -9.08 -2.38
CA MET A 173 -8.36 -9.09 -1.04
C MET A 173 -8.53 -7.81 -0.22
N ASN A 174 -9.11 -6.74 -0.79
CA ASN A 174 -9.19 -5.42 -0.14
C ASN A 174 -7.82 -4.96 0.41
N VAL A 175 -6.76 -5.30 -0.33
CA VAL A 175 -5.37 -5.00 0.01
C VAL A 175 -5.04 -3.61 -0.50
N ASN A 176 -4.59 -2.74 0.39
CA ASN A 176 -4.16 -1.41 0.01
C ASN A 176 -2.77 -1.49 -0.63
N MET A 177 -2.69 -1.12 -1.92
CA MET A 177 -1.42 -0.91 -2.62
C MET A 177 -0.85 0.47 -2.27
N ARG A 178 0.44 0.50 -1.93
CA ARG A 178 1.20 1.73 -1.66
C ARG A 178 1.98 2.19 -2.88
N ALA A 179 2.56 1.24 -3.60
CA ALA A 179 3.32 1.47 -4.81
C ALA A 179 3.26 0.23 -5.69
N ILE A 180 3.31 0.43 -7.00
CA ILE A 180 3.42 -0.65 -7.97
C ILE A 180 4.29 -0.18 -9.13
N SER A 181 5.19 -1.04 -9.59
CA SER A 181 6.01 -0.84 -10.79
C SER A 181 6.00 -2.11 -11.63
N PHE A 182 6.09 -1.93 -12.94
CA PHE A 182 6.18 -3.00 -13.91
C PHE A 182 7.25 -2.61 -14.93
N ASP A 183 8.19 -3.53 -15.14
CA ASP A 183 9.26 -3.40 -16.10
C ASP A 183 9.17 -4.63 -17.02
N SER A 184 9.11 -4.42 -18.33
CA SER A 184 9.08 -5.49 -19.33
C SER A 184 10.35 -5.46 -20.17
N SER A 185 10.97 -6.61 -20.36
CA SER A 185 12.16 -6.81 -21.19
C SER A 185 12.13 -8.18 -21.84
N ASP A 186 12.45 -8.23 -23.13
CA ASP A 186 12.65 -9.46 -23.91
C ASP A 186 11.49 -10.49 -23.80
N GLY A 187 10.24 -10.02 -23.75
CA GLY A 187 9.05 -10.87 -23.64
C GLY A 187 8.78 -11.44 -22.24
N THR A 188 9.55 -11.00 -21.25
CA THR A 188 9.32 -11.25 -19.83
C THR A 188 9.03 -9.95 -19.11
N PHE A 189 8.33 -10.04 -17.99
CA PHE A 189 8.10 -8.88 -17.13
C PHE A 189 8.55 -9.16 -15.70
N GLU A 190 8.93 -8.09 -15.02
CA GLU A 190 9.17 -8.01 -13.59
C GLU A 190 8.26 -6.93 -13.02
N GLY A 191 7.44 -7.32 -12.04
CA GLY A 191 6.57 -6.43 -11.32
C GLY A 191 6.94 -6.37 -9.84
N ARG A 192 6.91 -5.17 -9.27
CA ARG A 192 7.10 -4.96 -7.83
C ARG A 192 5.90 -4.23 -7.27
N VAL A 193 5.35 -4.74 -6.18
CA VAL A 193 4.22 -4.12 -5.48
C VAL A 193 4.48 -4.01 -3.99
N LYS A 194 4.19 -2.84 -3.42
CA LYS A 194 4.13 -2.62 -1.97
C LYS A 194 2.68 -2.70 -1.52
N VAL A 195 2.37 -3.62 -0.62
CA VAL A 195 1.02 -3.91 -0.14
C VAL A 195 0.94 -3.88 1.37
N LEU A 196 -0.24 -3.55 1.90
CA LEU A 196 -0.55 -3.66 3.32
C LEU A 196 -1.26 -4.98 3.62
N VAL A 197 -0.64 -5.84 4.43
CA VAL A 197 -1.18 -7.15 4.84
C VAL A 197 -1.30 -7.23 6.36
N THR A 198 -2.17 -8.09 6.86
CA THR A 198 -2.42 -8.26 8.30
C THR A 198 -1.55 -9.33 8.94
N ASP A 199 -1.31 -10.43 8.21
CA ASP A 199 -0.52 -11.56 8.66
C ASP A 199 0.05 -12.37 7.48
N THR A 200 0.87 -13.37 7.79
CA THR A 200 1.48 -14.25 6.79
C THR A 200 0.45 -15.08 6.00
N ASP A 201 -0.72 -15.39 6.56
CA ASP A 201 -1.74 -16.17 5.84
C ASP A 201 -2.42 -15.31 4.78
N HIS A 202 -2.72 -14.06 5.11
CA HIS A 202 -3.21 -13.05 4.18
C HIS A 202 -2.21 -12.82 3.05
N LEU A 203 -0.91 -12.72 3.36
CA LEU A 203 0.13 -12.61 2.35
C LEU A 203 0.19 -13.85 1.44
N LYS A 204 0.15 -15.06 1.99
CA LYS A 204 0.17 -16.31 1.21
C LYS A 204 -1.01 -16.44 0.27
N GLN A 205 -2.20 -16.03 0.72
CA GLN A 205 -3.39 -15.99 -0.14
C GLN A 205 -3.21 -15.01 -1.31
N LEU A 206 -2.57 -13.86 -1.07
CA LEU A 206 -2.25 -12.90 -2.14
C LEU A 206 -1.27 -13.50 -3.14
N GLN A 207 -0.21 -14.12 -2.66
CA GLN A 207 0.78 -14.79 -3.50
C GLN A 207 0.15 -15.90 -4.35
N ALA A 208 -0.71 -16.73 -3.76
CA ALA A 208 -1.41 -17.79 -4.48
C ALA A 208 -2.32 -17.25 -5.58
N LYS A 209 -3.07 -16.17 -5.31
CA LYS A 209 -3.92 -15.53 -6.32
C LYS A 209 -3.11 -14.87 -7.44
N LEU A 210 -1.97 -14.27 -7.11
CA LEU A 210 -1.06 -13.70 -8.11
C LEU A 210 -0.44 -14.79 -8.99
N LEU A 211 -0.10 -15.95 -8.43
CA LEU A 211 0.37 -17.13 -9.18
C LEU A 211 -0.70 -17.72 -10.09
N ASP A 212 -1.98 -17.53 -9.78
CA ASP A 212 -3.11 -18.00 -10.60
C ASP A 212 -3.35 -17.11 -11.84
N VAL A 213 -2.74 -15.92 -11.89
CA VAL A 213 -2.83 -15.04 -13.06
C VAL A 213 -2.06 -15.65 -14.22
N PRO A 214 -2.70 -15.83 -15.39
CA PRO A 214 -2.02 -16.34 -16.58
C PRO A 214 -0.77 -15.51 -16.92
N GLY A 215 0.36 -16.19 -17.11
CA GLY A 215 1.64 -15.56 -17.41
C GLY A 215 2.52 -15.29 -16.18
N VAL A 216 1.97 -15.25 -14.96
CA VAL A 216 2.76 -15.17 -13.72
C VAL A 216 3.27 -16.57 -13.34
N TRP A 217 4.56 -16.70 -13.11
CA TRP A 217 5.17 -17.99 -12.70
C TRP A 217 5.92 -17.95 -11.36
N SER A 218 6.23 -16.77 -10.85
CA SER A 218 6.94 -16.59 -9.57
C SER A 218 6.42 -15.36 -8.85
N VAL A 219 6.21 -15.50 -7.55
CA VAL A 219 5.83 -14.41 -6.64
C VAL A 219 6.60 -14.59 -5.34
N GLU A 220 7.52 -13.68 -5.08
CA GLU A 220 8.42 -13.73 -3.94
C GLU A 220 8.25 -12.48 -3.08
N ARG A 221 8.41 -12.66 -1.77
CA ARG A 221 8.48 -11.53 -0.84
C ARG A 221 9.89 -10.96 -0.89
N VAL A 222 10.00 -9.65 -1.04
CA VAL A 222 11.28 -8.95 -1.05
C VAL A 222 11.71 -8.63 0.38
N ASP A 223 12.93 -9.02 0.70
CA ASP A 223 13.66 -8.59 1.89
C ASP A 223 14.40 -7.29 1.51
N GLU A 224 14.09 -6.16 2.15
CA GLU A 224 14.78 -4.89 1.90
C GLU A 224 16.19 -4.94 2.52
N GLY A 225 17.15 -5.54 1.80
CA GLY A 225 18.55 -5.68 2.20
C GLY A 225 19.38 -4.41 2.08
#